data_AF-A0A2W7IGS9-F1
#
_entry.id   AF-A0A2W7IGS9-F1
#
_cell.length_a   1.000
_cell.length_b   1.000
_cell.length_c   1.000
_cell.angle_alpha   90.00
_cell.angle_beta   90.00
_cell.angle_gamma   90.00
#
_symmetry.space_group_name_H-M   'P 1'
#
loop_
_entity.id
_entity.type
_entity.pdbx_description
1 polymer ?
#
loop_
_entity_poly.entity_id
_entity_poly.type
_entity_poly.pdbx_seq_one_letter_code
_entity_poly.pdbx_strand_id
1 'polypeptide(L)'
;MTTTLAASTAHSGAKSLLFLPLEGAIVAPAGWRRGTATLPRTALAPIAAMVEAALPALWAECATASDDPARAARLGARLWPQAAEVLSGAGLPPGWADTGLRAEDAAPMLALTACVLRGAEALWAALRGDPPDPDSIRAALAPLLAGGTAAFQAGLALLLGRSPAPGTVAAAATGIDPRAAAITEQALDALLERCQVPVLAAETLSGATAAAEGFARLLEDLNAAPAGDRARRRGHLQALRREAQAACQSRFTTALQADLLLPLALGGDALAMEEAARALRRLARAAGRIGDPLPYSRAITGLLGAVAQRPAGLSLMAAARLTEILAGPEAALALLDAG
;
A
#
# COMPACT_ATOMS: atom_id res chain seq x y z
N MET A 1 0.95 -12.59 9.07
CA MET A 1 0.53 -12.36 7.68
C MET A 1 0.49 -10.85 7.49
N THR A 2 1.58 -10.35 6.95
CA THR A 2 2.07 -8.97 7.01
C THR A 2 1.51 -8.19 5.84
N THR A 3 0.76 -7.11 6.10
CA THR A 3 0.37 -6.15 5.06
C THR A 3 1.54 -5.20 4.81
N THR A 4 2.57 -5.73 4.13
CA THR A 4 3.60 -4.93 3.47
C THR A 4 3.06 -4.59 2.08
N LEU A 5 2.49 -3.40 1.91
CA LEU A 5 1.99 -2.90 0.62
C LEU A 5 3.12 -2.35 -0.28
N ALA A 6 4.26 -3.04 -0.25
CA ALA A 6 5.36 -2.92 -1.20
C ALA A 6 6.08 -4.29 -1.21
N ALA A 7 6.07 -4.99 -2.35
CA ALA A 7 6.49 -6.37 -2.57
C ALA A 7 5.44 -7.47 -2.26
N SER A 8 4.37 -7.50 -3.06
CA SER A 8 3.73 -8.77 -3.42
C SER A 8 3.47 -8.77 -4.92
N THR A 9 4.49 -9.06 -5.71
CA THR A 9 4.29 -9.49 -7.10
C THR A 9 5.40 -10.44 -7.56
N ALA A 10 5.34 -11.68 -7.09
CA ALA A 10 5.71 -12.81 -7.95
C ALA A 10 4.43 -13.23 -8.68
N HIS A 11 3.97 -12.42 -9.64
CA HIS A 11 2.74 -12.69 -10.40
C HIS A 11 3.09 -13.58 -11.59
N SER A 12 3.55 -14.81 -11.35
CA SER A 12 3.85 -15.70 -12.47
C SER A 12 2.55 -16.27 -13.03
N GLY A 13 2.17 -15.83 -14.23
CA GLY A 13 1.18 -16.51 -15.07
C GLY A 13 -0.02 -15.65 -15.51
N ALA A 14 -0.60 -16.04 -16.64
CA ALA A 14 -1.72 -15.34 -17.29
C ALA A 14 -2.95 -15.17 -16.39
N LYS A 15 -3.24 -16.16 -15.54
CA LYS A 15 -4.34 -16.10 -14.55
C LYS A 15 -4.17 -14.94 -13.57
N SER A 16 -2.96 -14.74 -13.06
CA SER A 16 -2.66 -13.67 -12.10
C SER A 16 -2.82 -12.31 -12.77
N LEU A 17 -2.38 -12.17 -14.03
CA LEU A 17 -2.57 -10.96 -14.81
C LEU A 17 -4.06 -10.67 -15.14
N LEU A 18 -4.83 -11.72 -15.47
CA LEU A 18 -6.26 -11.58 -15.75
C LEU A 18 -7.02 -10.99 -14.56
N PHE A 19 -6.75 -11.48 -13.35
CA PHE A 19 -7.49 -11.05 -12.15
C PHE A 19 -6.86 -9.89 -11.41
N LEU A 20 -5.76 -9.34 -11.90
CA LEU A 20 -5.08 -8.18 -11.31
C LEU A 20 -6.02 -6.98 -11.08
N PRO A 21 -6.94 -6.60 -12.01
CA PRO A 21 -7.90 -5.52 -11.78
C PRO A 21 -8.99 -5.83 -10.75
N LEU A 22 -9.11 -7.10 -10.32
CA LEU A 22 -10.15 -7.57 -9.41
C LEU A 22 -9.60 -7.89 -8.01
N GLU A 23 -8.31 -7.72 -7.76
CA GLU A 23 -7.67 -8.12 -6.49
C GLU A 23 -8.38 -7.58 -5.24
N GLY A 24 -8.89 -6.34 -5.29
CA GLY A 24 -9.66 -5.74 -4.19
C GLY A 24 -11.02 -6.38 -3.93
N ALA A 25 -11.56 -7.11 -4.90
CA ALA A 25 -12.85 -7.80 -4.85
C ALA A 25 -12.74 -9.32 -4.64
N ILE A 26 -11.52 -9.89 -4.65
CA ILE A 26 -11.33 -11.33 -4.50
C ILE A 26 -11.35 -11.73 -3.01
N VAL A 27 -12.21 -12.68 -2.66
CA VAL A 27 -12.41 -13.13 -1.28
C VAL A 27 -12.22 -14.63 -1.11
N ALA A 28 -11.93 -15.06 0.12
CA ALA A 28 -11.97 -16.48 0.47
C ALA A 28 -13.42 -17.02 0.33
N PRO A 29 -13.63 -18.29 -0.04
CA PRO A 29 -14.97 -18.86 -0.22
C PRO A 29 -15.88 -18.67 1.00
N ALA A 30 -15.33 -18.85 2.22
CA ALA A 30 -16.08 -18.67 3.47
C ALA A 30 -16.56 -17.23 3.73
N GLY A 31 -15.91 -16.24 3.13
CA GLY A 31 -16.28 -14.83 3.25
C GLY A 31 -17.24 -14.35 2.17
N TRP A 32 -17.51 -15.17 1.15
CA TRP A 32 -18.36 -14.78 0.04
C TRP A 32 -19.84 -14.89 0.40
N ARG A 33 -20.63 -13.92 -0.09
CA ARG A 33 -22.09 -13.94 0.01
C ARG A 33 -22.71 -13.55 -1.32
N ARG A 34 -23.84 -14.18 -1.64
CA ARG A 34 -24.61 -13.86 -2.85
C ARG A 34 -25.04 -12.40 -2.86
N GLY A 35 -24.97 -11.78 -4.04
CA GLY A 35 -25.34 -10.38 -4.23
C GLY A 35 -24.28 -9.38 -3.75
N THR A 36 -23.15 -9.84 -3.22
CA THR A 36 -22.02 -8.96 -2.91
C THR A 36 -21.17 -8.70 -4.15
N ALA A 37 -20.50 -7.56 -4.18
CA ALA A 37 -19.57 -7.17 -5.23
C ALA A 37 -18.19 -7.86 -5.11
N THR A 38 -18.19 -9.13 -4.72
CA THR A 38 -16.97 -9.90 -4.48
C THR A 38 -16.96 -11.19 -5.28
N LEU A 39 -15.75 -11.65 -5.62
CA LEU A 39 -15.50 -12.84 -6.39
C LEU A 39 -14.80 -13.88 -5.48
N PRO A 40 -15.40 -15.05 -5.21
CA PRO A 40 -14.75 -16.07 -4.40
C PRO A 40 -13.60 -16.69 -5.17
N ARG A 41 -12.48 -16.99 -4.48
CA ARG A 41 -11.29 -17.61 -5.11
C ARG A 41 -11.58 -18.90 -5.89
N THR A 42 -12.61 -19.65 -5.51
CA THR A 42 -13.02 -20.88 -6.22
C THR A 42 -13.54 -20.61 -7.63
N ALA A 43 -14.12 -19.43 -7.90
CA ALA A 43 -14.62 -19.06 -9.23
C ALA A 43 -13.50 -18.68 -10.22
N LEU A 44 -12.28 -18.39 -9.74
CA LEU A 44 -11.21 -17.87 -10.59
C LEU A 44 -10.71 -18.87 -11.63
N ALA A 45 -10.62 -20.16 -11.28
CA ALA A 45 -10.09 -21.17 -12.20
C ALA A 45 -11.03 -21.43 -13.39
N PRO A 46 -12.35 -21.67 -13.20
CA PRO A 46 -13.29 -21.82 -14.31
C PRO A 46 -13.35 -20.60 -15.25
N ILE A 47 -13.34 -19.40 -14.68
CA ILE A 47 -13.36 -18.15 -15.46
C ILE A 47 -12.06 -18.01 -16.28
N ALA A 48 -10.90 -18.29 -15.67
CA ALA A 48 -9.63 -18.29 -16.38
C ALA A 48 -9.61 -19.30 -17.54
N ALA A 49 -10.10 -20.52 -17.30
CA ALA A 49 -10.15 -21.57 -18.32
C ALA A 49 -10.98 -21.17 -19.55
N MET A 50 -12.08 -20.42 -19.36
CA MET A 50 -12.84 -19.87 -20.49
C MET A 50 -12.02 -18.86 -21.31
N VAL A 51 -11.33 -17.94 -20.64
CA VAL A 51 -10.51 -16.92 -21.31
C VAL A 51 -9.34 -17.58 -22.02
N GLU A 52 -8.69 -18.56 -21.39
CA GLU A 52 -7.62 -19.37 -21.99
C GLU A 52 -8.09 -20.08 -23.26
N ALA A 53 -9.25 -20.74 -23.22
CA ALA A 53 -9.80 -21.44 -24.37
C ALA A 53 -10.16 -20.50 -25.53
N ALA A 54 -10.62 -19.28 -25.23
CA ALA A 54 -10.98 -18.29 -26.24
C ALA A 54 -9.77 -17.52 -26.80
N LEU A 55 -8.72 -17.31 -25.99
CA LEU A 55 -7.55 -16.49 -26.34
C LEU A 55 -6.22 -17.24 -26.14
N PRO A 56 -6.04 -18.44 -26.71
CA PRO A 56 -4.91 -19.32 -26.35
C PRO A 56 -3.54 -18.71 -26.65
N ALA A 57 -3.40 -17.97 -27.76
CA ALA A 57 -2.13 -17.34 -28.13
C ALA A 57 -1.74 -16.20 -27.17
N LEU A 58 -2.69 -15.32 -26.85
CA LEU A 58 -2.47 -14.22 -25.91
C LEU A 58 -2.27 -14.76 -24.48
N TRP A 59 -2.99 -15.82 -24.11
CA TRP A 59 -2.83 -16.49 -22.83
C TRP A 59 -1.41 -17.05 -22.67
N ALA A 60 -0.89 -17.77 -23.67
CA ALA A 60 0.48 -18.27 -23.68
C ALA A 60 1.50 -17.13 -23.57
N GLU A 61 1.30 -16.00 -24.27
CA GLU A 61 2.15 -14.81 -24.15
C GLU A 61 2.12 -14.25 -22.72
N CYS A 62 0.93 -14.14 -22.11
CA CYS A 62 0.75 -13.69 -20.73
C CYS A 62 1.34 -14.66 -19.70
N ALA A 63 1.40 -15.96 -19.99
CA ALA A 63 2.04 -16.94 -19.11
C ALA A 63 3.55 -16.73 -19.00
N THR A 64 4.17 -16.10 -20.01
CA THR A 64 5.59 -15.70 -20.00
C THR A 64 5.85 -14.31 -19.42
N ALA A 65 4.81 -13.64 -18.91
CA ALA A 65 5.00 -12.38 -18.19
C ALA A 65 5.81 -12.68 -16.91
N SER A 66 7.10 -12.35 -16.94
CA SER A 66 7.94 -12.30 -15.75
C SER A 66 7.50 -11.15 -14.85
N ASP A 67 8.12 -11.02 -13.67
CA ASP A 67 7.90 -9.96 -12.67
C ASP A 67 8.22 -8.52 -13.16
N ASP A 68 8.28 -8.28 -14.48
CA ASP A 68 8.42 -6.95 -15.08
C ASP A 68 7.06 -6.23 -15.11
N PRO A 69 6.87 -5.18 -14.28
CA PRO A 69 5.61 -4.45 -14.20
C PRO A 69 5.26 -3.73 -15.52
N ALA A 70 6.24 -3.30 -16.32
CA ALA A 70 5.99 -2.65 -17.59
C ALA A 70 5.48 -3.65 -18.63
N ARG A 71 6.02 -4.87 -18.63
CA ARG A 71 5.52 -5.96 -19.47
C ARG A 71 4.13 -6.42 -19.04
N ALA A 72 3.90 -6.57 -17.73
CA ALA A 72 2.58 -6.89 -17.20
C ALA A 72 1.53 -5.84 -17.61
N ALA A 73 1.85 -4.54 -17.54
CA ALA A 73 0.96 -3.48 -17.99
C ALA A 73 0.63 -3.57 -19.49
N ARG A 74 1.62 -3.81 -20.36
CA ARG A 74 1.41 -3.96 -21.82
C ARG A 74 0.55 -5.17 -22.16
N LEU A 75 0.82 -6.31 -21.51
CA LEU A 75 0.05 -7.54 -21.73
C LEU A 75 -1.36 -7.41 -21.16
N GLY A 76 -1.51 -6.77 -20.00
CA GLY A 76 -2.79 -6.48 -19.38
C GLY A 76 -3.67 -5.61 -20.29
N ALA A 77 -3.13 -4.52 -20.85
CA ALA A 77 -3.85 -3.65 -21.77
C ALA A 77 -4.40 -4.38 -23.01
N ARG A 78 -3.74 -5.46 -23.45
CA ARG A 78 -4.24 -6.33 -24.53
C ARG A 78 -5.23 -7.39 -24.01
N LEU A 79 -4.93 -8.01 -22.88
CA LEU A 79 -5.69 -9.13 -22.32
C LEU A 79 -7.05 -8.69 -21.78
N TRP A 80 -7.12 -7.65 -20.97
CA TRP A 80 -8.33 -7.27 -20.25
C TRP A 80 -9.52 -6.91 -21.15
N PRO A 81 -9.40 -6.06 -22.19
CA PRO A 81 -10.53 -5.77 -23.06
C PRO A 81 -11.02 -7.02 -23.80
N GLN A 82 -10.12 -7.84 -24.33
CA GLN A 82 -10.49 -9.08 -25.03
C GLN A 82 -11.14 -10.11 -24.10
N ALA A 83 -10.60 -10.28 -22.90
CA ALA A 83 -11.18 -11.14 -21.88
C ALA A 83 -12.57 -10.64 -21.46
N ALA A 84 -12.77 -9.32 -21.37
CA ALA A 84 -14.08 -8.78 -21.06
C ALA A 84 -15.13 -9.10 -22.13
N GLU A 85 -14.76 -9.05 -23.41
CA GLU A 85 -15.63 -9.46 -24.51
C GLU A 85 -15.97 -10.95 -24.44
N VAL A 86 -14.96 -11.81 -24.15
CA VAL A 86 -15.18 -13.26 -23.98
C VAL A 86 -16.17 -13.55 -22.86
N LEU A 87 -16.09 -12.83 -21.74
CA LEU A 87 -16.94 -13.05 -20.58
C LEU A 87 -18.33 -12.38 -20.72
N SER A 88 -18.47 -11.41 -21.62
CA SER A 88 -19.72 -10.69 -21.85
C SER A 88 -20.73 -11.60 -22.56
N GLY A 89 -21.77 -12.03 -21.83
CA GLY A 89 -22.81 -12.91 -22.37
C GLY A 89 -22.40 -14.38 -22.45
N ALA A 90 -21.28 -14.77 -21.84
CA ALA A 90 -20.89 -16.16 -21.78
C ALA A 90 -21.83 -17.01 -20.91
N GLY A 91 -21.95 -18.28 -21.28
CA GLY A 91 -22.68 -19.29 -20.51
C GLY A 91 -21.93 -19.75 -19.26
N LEU A 92 -22.38 -20.89 -18.71
CA LEU A 92 -21.79 -21.47 -17.52
C LEU A 92 -20.32 -21.91 -17.78
N PRO A 93 -19.35 -21.48 -16.96
CA PRO A 93 -17.95 -21.86 -17.15
C PRO A 93 -17.71 -23.38 -17.05
N PRO A 94 -16.78 -23.95 -17.84
CA PRO A 94 -16.34 -25.32 -17.65
C PRO A 94 -15.76 -25.52 -16.24
N GLY A 95 -16.14 -26.61 -15.57
CA GLY A 95 -15.71 -26.88 -14.19
C GLY A 95 -16.41 -26.04 -13.12
N TRP A 96 -17.47 -25.28 -13.46
CA TRP A 96 -18.21 -24.49 -12.47
C TRP A 96 -18.80 -25.34 -11.33
N ALA A 97 -19.24 -26.56 -11.63
CA ALA A 97 -19.81 -27.48 -10.63
C ALA A 97 -18.82 -27.77 -9.48
N ASP A 98 -17.53 -27.80 -9.78
CA ASP A 98 -16.46 -28.11 -8.81
C ASP A 98 -16.18 -26.94 -7.84
N THR A 99 -16.74 -25.75 -8.11
CA THR A 99 -16.55 -24.56 -7.27
C THR A 99 -17.37 -24.59 -5.99
N GLY A 100 -18.40 -25.44 -5.92
CA GLY A 100 -19.42 -25.44 -4.87
C GLY A 100 -20.43 -24.28 -4.96
N LEU A 101 -20.35 -23.45 -6.00
CA LEU A 101 -21.29 -22.35 -6.27
C LEU A 101 -22.49 -22.85 -7.09
N ARG A 102 -23.62 -22.16 -6.99
CA ARG A 102 -24.79 -22.52 -7.81
C ARG A 102 -24.61 -22.00 -9.23
N ALA A 103 -25.25 -22.65 -10.20
CA ALA A 103 -25.19 -22.21 -11.60
C ALA A 103 -25.71 -20.78 -11.80
N GLU A 104 -26.73 -20.39 -11.03
CA GLU A 104 -27.30 -19.02 -11.01
C GLU A 104 -26.31 -17.94 -10.55
N ASP A 105 -25.25 -18.32 -9.82
CA ASP A 105 -24.24 -17.38 -9.34
C ASP A 105 -23.21 -17.03 -10.44
N ALA A 106 -23.14 -17.81 -11.52
CA ALA A 106 -22.14 -17.62 -12.57
C ALA A 106 -22.35 -16.32 -13.35
N ALA A 107 -23.55 -16.08 -13.87
CA ALA A 107 -23.80 -14.94 -14.74
C ALA A 107 -23.50 -13.58 -14.06
N PRO A 108 -23.91 -13.32 -12.79
CA PRO A 108 -23.52 -12.09 -12.10
C PRO A 108 -22.00 -11.95 -11.89
N MET A 109 -21.29 -13.04 -11.59
CA MET A 109 -19.84 -13.01 -11.42
C MET A 109 -19.09 -12.74 -12.73
N LEU A 110 -19.55 -13.35 -13.83
CA LEU A 110 -19.02 -13.11 -15.17
C LEU A 110 -19.26 -11.66 -15.60
N ALA A 111 -20.47 -11.13 -15.38
CA ALA A 111 -20.81 -9.75 -15.68
C ALA A 111 -19.97 -8.74 -14.87
N LEU A 112 -19.78 -9.00 -13.56
CA LEU A 112 -18.89 -8.20 -12.71
C LEU A 112 -17.46 -8.20 -13.26
N THR A 113 -16.93 -9.40 -13.54
CA THR A 113 -15.57 -9.59 -14.05
C THR A 113 -15.39 -8.85 -15.38
N ALA A 114 -16.29 -9.06 -16.34
CA ALA A 114 -16.26 -8.38 -17.64
C ALA A 114 -16.34 -6.85 -17.50
N CYS A 115 -17.19 -6.33 -16.62
CA CYS A 115 -17.31 -4.90 -16.41
C CYS A 115 -16.01 -4.28 -15.86
N VAL A 116 -15.40 -4.90 -14.85
CA VAL A 116 -14.12 -4.42 -14.28
C VAL A 116 -12.98 -4.54 -15.29
N LEU A 117 -12.94 -5.63 -16.07
CA LEU A 117 -11.92 -5.81 -17.11
C LEU A 117 -11.98 -4.76 -18.22
N ARG A 118 -13.18 -4.31 -18.63
CA ARG A 118 -13.32 -3.20 -19.57
C ARG A 118 -12.74 -1.89 -19.04
N GLY A 119 -12.88 -1.64 -17.74
CA GLY A 119 -12.34 -0.45 -17.06
C GLY A 119 -10.90 -0.60 -16.57
N ALA A 120 -10.26 -1.75 -16.76
CA ALA A 120 -9.00 -2.10 -16.10
C ALA A 120 -7.87 -1.12 -16.44
N GLU A 121 -7.72 -0.73 -17.70
CA GLU A 121 -6.65 0.18 -18.11
C GLU A 121 -6.75 1.54 -17.41
N ALA A 122 -7.97 2.09 -17.29
CA ALA A 122 -8.21 3.34 -16.59
C ALA A 122 -7.95 3.21 -15.08
N LEU A 123 -8.35 2.09 -14.47
CA LEU A 123 -8.02 1.79 -13.06
C LEU A 123 -6.51 1.75 -12.84
N TRP A 124 -5.77 1.08 -13.73
CA TRP A 124 -4.30 1.04 -13.65
C TRP A 124 -3.65 2.38 -13.91
N ALA A 125 -4.21 3.20 -14.80
CA ALA A 125 -3.74 4.55 -15.02
C ALA A 125 -3.89 5.41 -13.76
N ALA A 126 -5.03 5.33 -13.09
CA ALA A 126 -5.29 6.05 -11.84
C ALA A 126 -4.31 5.65 -10.70
N LEU A 127 -3.80 4.42 -10.71
CA LEU A 127 -2.83 3.92 -9.72
C LEU A 127 -1.37 4.39 -9.97
N ARG A 128 -1.05 4.96 -11.14
CA ARG A 128 0.34 5.33 -11.48
C ARG A 128 0.79 6.68 -10.90
N GLY A 129 -0.13 7.54 -10.46
CA GLY A 129 0.19 8.83 -9.84
C GLY A 129 0.55 8.69 -8.35
N ASP A 130 1.54 9.46 -7.89
CA ASP A 130 1.85 9.64 -6.46
C ASP A 130 2.00 11.15 -6.14
N PRO A 131 0.96 11.81 -5.60
CA PRO A 131 -0.37 11.27 -5.28
C PRO A 131 -1.22 10.97 -6.54
N PRO A 132 -2.25 10.12 -6.43
CA PRO A 132 -3.15 9.83 -7.54
C PRO A 132 -3.96 11.06 -7.94
N ASP A 133 -4.09 11.28 -9.24
CA ASP A 133 -4.86 12.39 -9.81
C ASP A 133 -6.38 12.16 -9.64
N PRO A 134 -7.12 13.06 -8.97
CA PRO A 134 -8.56 12.92 -8.76
C PRO A 134 -9.37 12.78 -10.05
N ASP A 135 -8.93 13.41 -11.15
CA ASP A 135 -9.65 13.37 -12.43
C ASP A 135 -9.52 12.00 -13.08
N SER A 136 -8.32 11.42 -13.04
CA SER A 136 -8.04 10.05 -13.46
C SER A 136 -8.84 9.03 -12.64
N ILE A 137 -8.97 9.22 -11.32
CA ILE A 137 -9.78 8.35 -10.45
C ILE A 137 -11.26 8.41 -10.87
N ARG A 138 -11.80 9.61 -11.08
CA ARG A 138 -13.19 9.80 -11.51
C ARG A 138 -13.45 9.18 -12.88
N ALA A 139 -12.53 9.40 -13.82
CA ALA A 139 -12.61 8.83 -15.17
C ALA A 139 -12.59 7.30 -15.15
N ALA A 140 -11.83 6.68 -14.24
CA ALA A 140 -11.77 5.23 -14.09
C ALA A 140 -13.04 4.65 -13.45
N LEU A 141 -13.60 5.31 -12.43
CA LEU A 141 -14.72 4.78 -11.65
C LEU A 141 -16.10 5.07 -12.25
N ALA A 142 -16.28 6.20 -12.95
CA ALA A 142 -17.59 6.58 -13.49
C ALA A 142 -18.19 5.54 -14.47
N PRO A 143 -17.43 4.95 -15.42
CA PRO A 143 -17.94 3.90 -16.29
C PRO A 143 -18.35 2.63 -15.52
N LEU A 144 -17.63 2.29 -14.45
CA LEU A 144 -17.96 1.14 -13.61
C LEU A 144 -19.27 1.35 -12.84
N LEU A 145 -19.54 2.59 -12.40
CA LEU A 145 -20.82 2.92 -11.77
C LEU A 145 -21.99 2.81 -12.75
N ALA A 146 -21.80 3.24 -14.01
CA ALA A 146 -22.79 3.04 -15.07
C ALA A 146 -23.02 1.55 -15.37
N GLY A 147 -21.99 0.72 -15.26
CA GLY A 147 -22.07 -0.74 -15.37
C GLY A 147 -22.69 -1.45 -14.16
N GLY A 148 -22.94 -0.74 -13.06
CA GLY A 148 -23.64 -1.22 -11.87
C GLY A 148 -22.83 -1.06 -10.57
N THR A 149 -23.55 -1.02 -9.44
CA THR A 149 -22.97 -0.84 -8.09
C THR A 149 -21.87 -1.85 -7.78
N ALA A 150 -22.01 -3.10 -8.23
CA ALA A 150 -21.01 -4.13 -7.94
C ALA A 150 -19.67 -3.88 -8.64
N ALA A 151 -19.69 -3.46 -9.92
CA ALA A 151 -18.47 -3.13 -10.64
C ALA A 151 -17.78 -1.90 -10.06
N PHE A 152 -18.56 -0.88 -9.67
CA PHE A 152 -18.04 0.28 -8.95
C PHE A 152 -17.39 -0.10 -7.62
N GLN A 153 -18.04 -0.93 -6.81
CA GLN A 153 -17.50 -1.43 -5.54
C GLN A 153 -16.17 -2.18 -5.73
N ALA A 154 -16.10 -3.06 -6.74
CA ALA A 154 -14.88 -3.80 -7.04
C ALA A 154 -13.72 -2.89 -7.49
N GLY A 155 -13.99 -1.95 -8.41
CA GLY A 155 -12.99 -0.97 -8.85
C GLY A 155 -12.53 -0.05 -7.73
N LEU A 156 -13.47 0.43 -6.90
CA LEU A 156 -13.14 1.25 -5.74
C LEU A 156 -12.29 0.48 -4.71
N ALA A 157 -12.62 -0.78 -4.44
CA ALA A 157 -11.84 -1.62 -3.54
C ALA A 157 -10.40 -1.83 -4.03
N LEU A 158 -10.20 -1.98 -5.36
CA LEU A 158 -8.86 -2.01 -5.95
C LEU A 158 -8.12 -0.69 -5.68
N LEU A 159 -8.72 0.45 -6.01
CA LEU A 159 -8.05 1.75 -5.86
C LEU A 159 -7.75 2.07 -4.40
N LEU A 160 -8.70 1.85 -3.49
CA LEU A 160 -8.50 2.04 -2.05
C LEU A 160 -7.43 1.10 -1.46
N GLY A 161 -7.36 -0.14 -1.95
CA GLY A 161 -6.42 -1.13 -1.45
C GLY A 161 -5.00 -0.97 -1.98
N ARG A 162 -4.82 -0.36 -3.15
CA ARG A 162 -3.51 -0.22 -3.82
C ARG A 162 -2.96 1.20 -3.85
N SER A 163 -3.79 2.21 -3.63
CA SER A 163 -3.34 3.60 -3.60
C SER A 163 -2.57 3.91 -2.32
N PRO A 164 -1.45 4.67 -2.38
CA PRO A 164 -0.80 5.23 -1.19
C PRO A 164 -1.66 6.33 -0.51
N ALA A 165 -2.69 6.83 -1.20
CA ALA A 165 -3.59 7.89 -0.76
C ALA A 165 -5.07 7.49 -0.92
N PRO A 166 -5.59 6.55 -0.11
CA PRO A 166 -6.97 6.07 -0.19
C PRO A 166 -8.02 7.12 0.20
N GLY A 167 -7.70 8.08 1.05
CA GLY A 167 -8.53 9.25 1.36
C GLY A 167 -8.75 10.13 0.14
N THR A 168 -7.70 10.37 -0.66
CA THR A 168 -7.82 11.06 -1.95
C THR A 168 -8.71 10.29 -2.93
N VAL A 169 -8.55 8.96 -3.01
CA VAL A 169 -9.44 8.10 -3.83
C VAL A 169 -10.89 8.22 -3.37
N ALA A 170 -11.14 8.14 -2.06
CA ALA A 170 -12.48 8.28 -1.51
C ALA A 170 -13.08 9.65 -1.85
N ALA A 171 -12.33 10.74 -1.66
CA ALA A 171 -12.77 12.08 -2.00
C ALA A 171 -13.21 12.20 -3.46
N ALA A 172 -12.37 11.72 -4.39
CA ALA A 172 -12.68 11.71 -5.82
C ALA A 172 -13.93 10.86 -6.14
N ALA A 173 -14.04 9.66 -5.53
CA ALA A 173 -15.15 8.75 -5.75
C ALA A 173 -16.49 9.31 -5.26
N THR A 174 -16.52 9.98 -4.10
CA THR A 174 -17.74 10.64 -3.58
C THR A 174 -18.27 11.74 -4.50
N GLY A 175 -17.38 12.39 -5.28
CA GLY A 175 -17.74 13.46 -6.21
C GLY A 175 -18.33 13.00 -7.55
N ILE A 176 -18.47 11.69 -7.78
CA ILE A 176 -18.98 11.16 -9.06
C ILE A 176 -20.52 11.22 -9.15
N ASP A 177 -21.21 10.71 -8.12
CA ASP A 177 -22.67 10.55 -8.08
C ASP A 177 -23.13 10.39 -6.60
N PRO A 178 -24.34 10.84 -6.22
CA PRO A 178 -24.84 10.65 -4.84
C PRO A 178 -24.83 9.20 -4.33
N ARG A 179 -25.05 8.21 -5.21
CA ARG A 179 -24.97 6.77 -4.87
C ARG A 179 -23.55 6.33 -4.58
N ALA A 180 -22.56 6.93 -5.25
CA ALA A 180 -21.14 6.64 -5.05
C ALA A 180 -20.70 7.03 -3.64
N ALA A 181 -21.25 8.11 -3.08
CA ALA A 181 -20.94 8.56 -1.73
C ALA A 181 -21.17 7.45 -0.68
N ALA A 182 -22.40 6.92 -0.58
CA ALA A 182 -22.72 5.90 0.42
C ALA A 182 -21.87 4.62 0.28
N ILE A 183 -21.60 4.21 -0.96
CA ILE A 183 -20.74 3.05 -1.23
C ILE A 183 -19.29 3.32 -0.80
N THR A 184 -18.79 4.51 -1.09
CA THR A 184 -17.43 4.92 -0.77
C THR A 184 -17.19 4.98 0.73
N GLU A 185 -18.18 5.51 1.47
CA GLU A 185 -18.15 5.57 2.92
C GLU A 185 -18.04 4.15 3.53
N GLN A 186 -18.83 3.20 3.06
CA GLN A 186 -18.75 1.80 3.51
C GLN A 186 -17.41 1.14 3.16
N ALA A 187 -16.90 1.39 1.95
CA ALA A 187 -15.62 0.85 1.52
C ALA A 187 -14.45 1.40 2.34
N LEU A 188 -14.51 2.69 2.71
CA LEU A 188 -13.50 3.33 3.54
C LEU A 188 -13.52 2.79 4.98
N ASP A 189 -14.70 2.57 5.56
CA ASP A 189 -14.82 1.93 6.87
C ASP A 189 -14.25 0.51 6.86
N ALA A 190 -14.57 -0.29 5.84
CA ALA A 190 -14.01 -1.63 5.68
C ALA A 190 -12.49 -1.63 5.42
N LEU A 191 -11.94 -0.58 4.80
CA LEU A 191 -10.49 -0.39 4.68
C LEU A 191 -9.87 -0.11 6.05
N LEU A 192 -10.45 0.81 6.83
CA LEU A 192 -9.95 1.18 8.16
C LEU A 192 -9.97 0.00 9.13
N GLU A 193 -11.01 -0.83 9.10
CA GLU A 193 -11.11 -2.04 9.94
C GLU A 193 -10.03 -3.08 9.62
N ARG A 194 -9.52 -3.10 8.37
CA ARG A 194 -8.43 -3.98 7.93
C ARG A 194 -7.06 -3.33 7.99
N CYS A 195 -6.99 -2.03 8.23
CA CYS A 195 -5.74 -1.29 8.30
C CYS A 195 -4.97 -1.74 9.53
N GLN A 196 -3.71 -2.08 9.33
CA GLN A 196 -2.82 -2.53 10.38
C GLN A 196 -1.58 -1.64 10.38
N VAL A 197 -1.05 -1.40 11.56
CA VAL A 197 0.26 -0.74 11.69
C VAL A 197 1.30 -1.62 10.99
N PRO A 198 2.15 -1.04 10.13
CA PRO A 198 3.17 -1.81 9.45
C PRO A 198 4.12 -2.43 10.47
N VAL A 199 4.52 -3.67 10.20
CA VAL A 199 5.55 -4.32 10.99
C VAL A 199 6.88 -3.64 10.71
N LEU A 200 7.37 -2.85 11.67
CA LEU A 200 8.65 -2.13 11.57
C LEU A 200 9.87 -3.01 11.88
N ALA A 201 9.68 -4.34 11.96
CA ALA A 201 10.73 -5.34 12.14
C ALA A 201 11.45 -5.70 10.82
N ALA A 202 11.46 -4.81 9.83
CA ALA A 202 12.18 -5.02 8.59
C ALA A 202 13.66 -5.33 8.84
N GLU A 203 14.26 -6.15 7.97
CA GLU A 203 15.67 -6.57 8.05
C GLU A 203 16.63 -5.37 8.14
N THR A 204 16.27 -4.23 7.55
CA THR A 204 17.05 -3.00 7.58
C THR A 204 16.30 -1.85 8.25
N LEU A 205 17.05 -0.95 8.89
CA LEU A 205 16.51 0.29 9.45
C LEU A 205 15.91 1.20 8.36
N SER A 206 16.52 1.23 7.18
CA SER A 206 16.01 1.96 6.01
C SER A 206 14.63 1.46 5.57
N GLY A 207 14.42 0.13 5.54
CA GLY A 207 13.12 -0.46 5.24
C GLY A 207 12.06 -0.10 6.27
N ALA A 208 12.40 -0.18 7.56
CA ALA A 208 11.50 0.23 8.64
C ALA A 208 11.15 1.72 8.56
N THR A 209 12.12 2.57 8.20
CA THR A 209 11.92 4.01 8.01
C THR A 209 10.97 4.30 6.85
N ALA A 210 11.16 3.65 5.69
CA ALA A 210 10.30 3.81 4.54
C ALA A 210 8.84 3.37 4.85
N ALA A 211 8.68 2.29 5.61
CA ALA A 211 7.36 1.83 6.06
C ALA A 211 6.68 2.86 6.99
N ALA A 212 7.41 3.44 7.94
CA ALA A 212 6.90 4.48 8.82
C ALA A 212 6.50 5.76 8.06
N GLU A 213 7.31 6.19 7.09
CA GLU A 213 6.99 7.35 6.24
C GLU A 213 5.75 7.11 5.37
N GLY A 214 5.64 5.92 4.78
CA GLY A 214 4.46 5.52 4.02
C GLY A 214 3.19 5.54 4.88
N PHE A 215 3.28 5.00 6.10
CA PHE A 215 2.15 4.99 7.02
C PHE A 215 1.78 6.37 7.55
N ALA A 216 2.76 7.25 7.77
CA ALA A 216 2.49 8.65 8.12
C ALA A 216 1.70 9.37 7.02
N ARG A 217 2.11 9.22 5.75
CA ARG A 217 1.39 9.76 4.59
C ARG A 217 -0.03 9.20 4.49
N LEU A 218 -0.19 7.88 4.66
CA LEU A 218 -1.48 7.20 4.68
C LEU A 218 -2.44 7.80 5.73
N LEU A 219 -1.96 7.97 6.97
CA LEU A 219 -2.76 8.51 8.06
C LEU A 219 -3.16 9.97 7.86
N GLU A 220 -2.28 10.79 7.28
CA GLU A 220 -2.57 12.18 6.95
C GLU A 220 -3.64 12.28 5.86
N ASP A 221 -3.50 11.51 4.79
CA ASP A 221 -4.46 11.45 3.69
C ASP A 221 -5.84 10.95 4.15
N LEU A 222 -5.89 9.87 4.93
CA LEU A 222 -7.14 9.39 5.53
C LEU A 222 -7.80 10.40 6.48
N ASN A 223 -7.00 11.22 7.16
CA ASN A 223 -7.51 12.27 8.05
C ASN A 223 -8.04 13.48 7.28
N ALA A 224 -7.54 13.72 6.07
CA ALA A 224 -7.99 14.78 5.17
C ALA A 224 -9.25 14.40 4.36
N ALA A 225 -9.57 13.11 4.26
CA ALA A 225 -10.71 12.60 3.50
C ALA A 225 -12.07 13.20 3.95
N PRO A 226 -13.01 13.47 3.02
CA PRO A 226 -14.34 13.96 3.35
C PRO A 226 -15.20 12.93 4.12
N ALA A 227 -16.35 13.39 4.60
CA ALA A 227 -17.01 12.87 5.79
C ALA A 227 -18.14 11.84 5.56
N GLY A 228 -18.06 10.77 6.35
CA GLY A 228 -19.17 10.01 6.94
C GLY A 228 -18.65 9.34 8.22
N ASP A 229 -19.47 9.35 9.28
CA ASP A 229 -19.10 9.03 10.67
C ASP A 229 -17.66 9.45 11.09
N ARG A 230 -17.39 10.76 11.01
CA ARG A 230 -16.08 11.34 11.40
C ARG A 230 -15.68 10.96 12.82
N ALA A 231 -16.62 10.73 13.73
CA ALA A 231 -16.29 10.40 15.11
C ALA A 231 -15.66 9.00 15.20
N ARG A 232 -16.32 7.98 14.65
CA ARG A 232 -15.80 6.61 14.61
C ARG A 232 -14.46 6.52 13.87
N ARG A 233 -14.35 7.16 12.71
CA ARG A 233 -13.10 7.17 11.93
C ARG A 233 -11.95 7.84 12.67
N ARG A 234 -12.20 9.00 13.29
CA ARG A 234 -11.19 9.66 14.13
C ARG A 234 -10.75 8.76 15.28
N GLY A 235 -11.68 8.03 15.91
CA GLY A 235 -11.37 7.03 16.93
C GLY A 235 -10.42 5.95 16.42
N HIS A 236 -10.74 5.30 15.30
CA HIS A 236 -9.87 4.29 14.68
C HIS A 236 -8.50 4.85 14.26
N LEU A 237 -8.46 6.01 13.61
CA LEU A 237 -7.20 6.65 13.21
C LEU A 237 -6.35 7.03 14.43
N GLN A 238 -6.95 7.47 15.53
CA GLN A 238 -6.23 7.71 16.78
C GLN A 238 -5.67 6.42 17.39
N ALA A 239 -6.42 5.32 17.34
CA ALA A 239 -5.91 4.02 17.79
C ALA A 239 -4.70 3.57 16.95
N LEU A 240 -4.81 3.63 15.62
CA LEU A 240 -3.70 3.32 14.69
C LEU A 240 -2.48 4.21 14.92
N ARG A 241 -2.68 5.52 15.17
CA ARG A 241 -1.58 6.45 15.50
C ARG A 241 -0.86 6.04 16.78
N ARG A 242 -1.59 5.70 17.85
CA ARG A 242 -0.98 5.28 19.13
C ARG A 242 -0.17 3.99 18.96
N GLU A 243 -0.72 3.01 18.26
CA GLU A 243 -0.03 1.75 17.99
C GLU A 243 1.22 1.96 17.12
N ALA A 244 1.12 2.77 16.05
CA ALA A 244 2.25 3.10 15.20
C ALA A 244 3.33 3.91 15.93
N GLN A 245 2.95 4.81 16.82
CA GLN A 245 3.89 5.55 17.65
C GLN A 245 4.66 4.61 18.57
N ALA A 246 3.99 3.66 19.22
CA ALA A 246 4.64 2.65 20.06
C ALA A 246 5.62 1.78 19.25
N ALA A 247 5.21 1.33 18.06
CA ALA A 247 6.07 0.57 17.15
C ALA A 247 7.30 1.38 16.71
N CYS A 248 7.12 2.65 16.31
CA CYS A 248 8.21 3.54 15.91
C CYS A 248 9.18 3.78 17.07
N GLN A 249 8.68 4.01 18.28
CA GLN A 249 9.50 4.25 19.46
C GLN A 249 10.34 3.02 19.83
N SER A 250 9.73 1.84 19.80
CA SER A 250 10.44 0.57 20.05
C SER A 250 11.55 0.33 19.02
N ARG A 251 11.25 0.49 17.73
CA ARG A 251 12.24 0.33 16.66
C ARG A 251 13.36 1.37 16.76
N PHE A 252 13.01 2.63 16.99
CA PHE A 252 13.98 3.72 17.13
C PHE A 252 14.94 3.47 18.29
N THR A 253 14.42 3.07 19.46
CA THR A 253 15.25 2.81 20.65
C THR A 253 16.20 1.65 20.42
N THR A 254 15.70 0.56 19.83
CA THR A 254 16.50 -0.63 19.51
C THR A 254 17.62 -0.29 18.52
N ALA A 255 17.30 0.40 17.43
CA ALA A 255 18.27 0.78 16.40
C ALA A 255 19.26 1.84 16.91
N LEU A 256 18.82 2.80 17.73
CA LEU A 256 19.72 3.77 18.37
C LEU A 256 20.79 3.06 19.22
N GLN A 257 20.41 2.03 19.98
CA GLN A 257 21.34 1.27 20.79
C GLN A 257 22.28 0.41 19.93
N ALA A 258 21.72 -0.39 19.03
CA ALA A 258 22.47 -1.38 18.26
C ALA A 258 23.33 -0.77 17.13
N ASP A 259 22.79 0.22 16.43
CA ASP A 259 23.37 0.72 15.17
C ASP A 259 24.15 2.03 15.37
N LEU A 260 24.03 2.68 16.54
CA LEU A 260 24.77 3.91 16.85
C LEU A 260 25.54 3.87 18.18
N LEU A 261 24.86 3.70 19.31
CA LEU A 261 25.52 3.86 20.62
C LEU A 261 26.56 2.77 20.88
N LEU A 262 26.27 1.52 20.53
CA LEU A 262 27.23 0.42 20.68
C LEU A 262 28.44 0.58 19.72
N PRO A 263 28.25 0.80 18.40
CA PRO A 263 29.36 1.13 17.49
C PRO A 263 30.17 2.33 17.96
N LEU A 264 29.52 3.40 18.44
CA LEU A 264 30.20 4.60 18.95
C LEU A 264 31.12 4.27 20.14
N ALA A 265 30.68 3.41 21.06
CA ALA A 265 31.47 3.01 22.21
C ALA A 265 32.64 2.07 21.87
N LEU A 266 32.50 1.28 20.80
CA LEU A 266 33.47 0.24 20.41
C LEU A 266 34.39 0.66 19.25
N GLY A 267 34.23 1.86 18.69
CA GLY A 267 35.01 2.31 17.53
C GLY A 267 34.57 1.65 16.22
N GLY A 268 33.26 1.55 16.00
CA GLY A 268 32.66 0.99 14.79
C GLY A 268 32.90 1.83 13.53
N ASP A 269 32.47 1.30 12.39
CA ASP A 269 32.62 1.97 11.10
C ASP A 269 31.82 3.28 11.04
N ALA A 270 32.52 4.38 10.79
CA ALA A 270 31.93 5.71 10.72
C ALA A 270 30.89 5.84 9.60
N LEU A 271 31.10 5.16 8.46
CA LEU A 271 30.15 5.22 7.34
C LEU A 271 28.82 4.54 7.71
N ALA A 272 28.90 3.32 8.26
CA ALA A 272 27.72 2.61 8.76
C ALA A 272 26.96 3.42 9.83
N MET A 273 27.70 4.10 10.73
CA MET A 273 27.09 4.99 11.73
C MET A 273 26.39 6.19 11.09
N GLU A 274 26.97 6.82 10.06
CA GLU A 274 26.30 7.92 9.35
C GLU A 274 25.01 7.46 8.67
N GLU A 275 25.02 6.28 8.03
CA GLU A 275 23.82 5.70 7.42
C GLU A 275 22.73 5.43 8.46
N ALA A 276 23.10 4.84 9.61
CA ALA A 276 22.20 4.62 10.73
C ALA A 276 21.64 5.94 11.28
N ALA A 277 22.48 6.98 11.44
CA ALA A 277 22.06 8.31 11.89
C ALA A 277 21.05 8.95 10.93
N ARG A 278 21.28 8.86 9.60
CA ARG A 278 20.34 9.37 8.59
C ARG A 278 18.99 8.65 8.67
N ALA A 279 19.02 7.33 8.78
CA ALA A 279 17.80 6.53 8.86
C ALA A 279 17.03 6.78 10.18
N LEU A 280 17.71 6.86 11.34
CA LEU A 280 17.11 7.22 12.61
C LEU A 280 16.49 8.62 12.58
N ARG A 281 17.16 9.60 11.98
CA ARG A 281 16.64 10.97 11.86
C ARG A 281 15.36 11.01 11.02
N ARG A 282 15.33 10.26 9.92
CA ARG A 282 14.11 10.11 9.09
C ARG A 282 12.99 9.40 9.83
N LEU A 283 13.29 8.31 10.56
CA LEU A 283 12.31 7.60 11.39
C LEU A 283 11.72 8.53 12.46
N ALA A 284 12.54 9.32 13.15
CA ALA A 284 12.08 10.30 14.13
C ALA A 284 11.14 11.35 13.52
N ARG A 285 11.45 11.84 12.30
CA ARG A 285 10.58 12.78 11.58
C ARG A 285 9.25 12.13 11.18
N ALA A 286 9.28 10.91 10.65
CA ALA A 286 8.07 10.16 10.31
C ALA A 286 7.20 9.90 11.54
N ALA A 287 7.81 9.46 12.64
CA ALA A 287 7.11 9.21 13.89
C ALA A 287 6.52 10.50 14.50
N GLY A 288 7.21 11.63 14.38
CA GLY A 288 6.71 12.94 14.79
C GLY A 288 5.54 13.46 13.95
N ARG A 289 5.34 12.96 12.72
CA ARG A 289 4.11 13.23 11.93
C ARG A 289 2.93 12.37 12.39
N ILE A 290 3.22 11.18 12.90
CA ILE A 290 2.21 10.24 13.43
C ILE A 290 1.74 10.69 14.81
N GLY A 291 2.64 11.18 15.66
CA GLY A 291 2.38 11.52 17.05
C GLY A 291 3.38 12.51 17.64
N ASP A 292 3.78 12.30 18.90
CA ASP A 292 4.64 13.25 19.62
C ASP A 292 6.13 13.12 19.20
N PRO A 293 6.78 14.20 18.71
CA PRO A 293 8.20 14.18 18.37
C PRO A 293 9.15 14.24 19.59
N LEU A 294 8.68 14.66 20.77
CA LEU A 294 9.54 14.96 21.93
C LEU A 294 10.43 13.79 22.39
N PRO A 295 9.97 12.53 22.47
CA PRO A 295 10.81 11.42 22.91
C PRO A 295 12.03 11.21 22.00
N TYR A 296 11.84 11.36 20.69
CA TYR A 296 12.91 11.23 19.70
C TYR A 296 13.91 12.37 19.80
N SER A 297 13.44 13.61 19.96
CA SER A 297 14.30 14.77 20.15
C SER A 297 15.18 14.62 21.38
N ARG A 298 14.64 14.16 22.52
CA ARG A 298 15.43 13.92 23.74
C ARG A 298 16.49 12.84 23.54
N ALA A 299 16.14 11.74 22.87
CA ALA A 299 17.08 10.67 22.60
C ALA A 299 18.23 11.13 21.67
N ILE A 300 17.92 11.95 20.65
CA ILE A 300 18.92 12.55 19.77
C ILE A 300 19.83 13.50 20.57
N THR A 301 19.29 14.35 21.44
CA THR A 301 20.11 15.21 22.32
C THR A 301 21.06 14.40 23.20
N GLY A 302 20.59 13.28 23.77
CA GLY A 302 21.45 12.38 24.55
C GLY A 302 22.58 11.78 23.71
N LEU A 303 22.28 11.33 22.48
CA LEU A 303 23.28 10.81 21.55
C LEU A 303 24.32 11.87 21.17
N LEU A 304 23.91 13.12 20.92
CA LEU A 304 24.85 14.21 20.62
C LEU A 304 25.83 14.45 21.77
N GLY A 305 25.35 14.35 23.01
CA GLY A 305 26.22 14.41 24.20
C GLY A 305 27.27 13.29 24.23
N ALA A 306 26.92 12.08 23.78
CA ALA A 306 27.87 10.97 23.66
C ALA A 306 28.87 11.18 22.50
N VAL A 307 28.41 11.68 21.35
CA VAL A 307 29.28 11.99 20.19
C VAL A 307 30.30 13.07 20.52
N ALA A 308 29.91 14.10 21.28
CA ALA A 308 30.80 15.19 21.70
C ALA A 308 31.96 14.71 22.58
N GLN A 309 31.79 13.60 23.31
CA GLN A 309 32.86 12.99 24.11
C GLN A 309 33.91 12.27 23.26
N ARG A 310 33.66 12.09 21.95
CA ARG A 310 34.55 11.40 21.00
C ARG A 310 35.11 10.06 21.52
N PRO A 311 34.25 9.13 21.96
CA PRO A 311 34.68 7.84 22.48
C PRO A 311 35.45 7.01 21.43
N ALA A 312 36.25 6.04 21.90
CA ALA A 312 37.02 5.12 21.07
C ALA A 312 37.90 5.80 19.99
N GLY A 313 38.31 7.06 20.21
CA GLY A 313 39.15 7.79 19.27
C GLY A 313 38.40 8.32 18.04
N LEU A 314 37.07 8.50 18.13
CA LEU A 314 36.27 9.10 17.06
C LEU A 314 36.88 10.44 16.61
N SER A 315 37.18 10.56 15.31
CA SER A 315 37.77 11.78 14.78
C SER A 315 36.82 12.97 14.93
N LEU A 316 37.37 14.17 15.08
CA LEU A 316 36.58 15.41 15.15
C LEU A 316 35.69 15.57 13.90
N MET A 317 36.20 15.19 12.73
CA MET A 317 35.44 15.23 11.47
C MET A 317 34.25 14.26 11.47
N ALA A 318 34.43 13.03 11.95
CA ALA A 318 33.34 12.05 12.05
C ALA A 318 32.29 12.49 13.09
N ALA A 319 32.73 13.05 14.22
CA ALA A 319 31.83 13.62 15.23
C ALA A 319 31.01 14.80 14.67
N ALA A 320 31.64 15.70 13.89
CA ALA A 320 30.97 16.81 13.23
C ALA A 320 29.94 16.32 12.19
N ARG A 321 30.28 15.30 11.38
CA ARG A 321 29.34 14.72 10.41
C ARG A 321 28.12 14.08 11.06
N LEU A 322 28.30 13.30 12.12
CA LEU A 322 27.18 12.73 12.88
C LEU A 322 26.30 13.83 13.48
N THR A 323 26.92 14.87 14.04
CA THR A 323 26.23 16.04 14.59
C THR A 323 25.42 16.78 13.51
N GLU A 324 25.99 16.96 12.31
CA GLU A 324 25.32 17.58 11.16
C GLU A 324 24.04 16.82 10.78
N ILE A 325 24.13 15.48 10.69
CA ILE A 325 23.00 14.62 10.33
C ILE A 325 21.89 14.69 11.39
N LEU A 326 22.26 14.67 12.66
CA LEU A 326 21.32 14.55 13.78
C LEU A 326 20.68 15.89 14.16
N ALA A 327 21.47 16.97 14.17
CA ALA A 327 21.10 18.27 14.71
C ALA A 327 21.11 19.41 13.68
N GLY A 328 21.82 19.27 12.56
CA GLY A 328 21.96 20.29 11.52
C GLY A 328 23.37 20.90 11.45
N PRO A 329 23.65 21.67 10.39
CA PRO A 329 24.99 22.19 10.10
C PRO A 329 25.49 23.17 11.16
N GLU A 330 24.62 23.98 11.76
CA GLU A 330 25.00 24.96 12.79
C GLU A 330 25.55 24.27 14.05
N ALA A 331 24.95 23.15 14.46
CA ALA A 331 25.42 22.37 15.59
C ALA A 331 26.76 21.69 15.31
N ALA A 332 26.98 21.25 14.07
CA ALA A 332 28.26 20.67 13.65
C ALA A 332 29.37 21.72 13.63
N LEU A 333 29.09 22.93 13.14
CA LEU A 333 30.03 24.05 13.18
C LEU A 333 30.42 24.42 14.61
N ALA A 334 29.43 24.53 15.52
CA ALA A 334 29.70 24.80 16.93
C ALA A 334 30.61 23.73 17.58
N LEU A 335 30.50 22.47 17.17
CA LEU A 335 31.38 21.40 17.64
C LEU A 335 32.82 21.56 17.11
N LEU A 336 32.97 21.96 15.83
CA LEU A 336 34.28 22.20 15.22
C LEU A 336 34.99 23.41 15.84
N ASP A 337 34.25 24.47 16.16
CA ASP A 337 34.80 25.68 16.77
C ASP A 337 35.25 25.46 18.23
N ALA A 338 34.69 24.44 18.89
CA ALA A 338 34.97 24.12 20.30
C ALA A 338 36.05 23.03 20.51
N GLY A 339 36.46 22.33 19.45
CA GLY A 339 37.29 21.12 19.49
C GLY A 339 38.74 21.31 19.09
#